data_AF-A0ABD2MWF7-F1
#
_entry.id   AF-A0ABD2MWF7-F1
#
_cell.length_a   1.000
_cell.length_b   1.000
_cell.length_c   1.000
_cell.angle_alpha   90.00
_cell.angle_beta   90.00
_cell.angle_gamma   90.00
#
_symmetry.space_group_name_H-M   'P 1'
#
loop_
_entity.id
_entity.type
_entity.pdbx_description
1 polymer ?
#
loop_
_entity_poly.entity_id
_entity_poly.type
_entity_poly.pdbx_seq_one_letter_code
_entity_poly.pdbx_strand_id
1 'polypeptide(L)'
;MFQHSQLMQSPLMPPQNPYSAENSMSPLAAMAANLNKRSMSPHEMTQEQKKVRIQNSMRILKDEPVPEGYLRFRFNEDCHYQHCGYREHQTHFHCQRQDCGYSFCDKTRFVQHTARHERLDTLMGGDFQQYRANVSCGRAECTYTSSLGATQNKASHFHCLKCEFVCTDTNKVVAHRRQHQKLDSIQAAGFEKFTPSQHCRVINCQHSGKQTHYHCLQCQYAVLGLAQMSAHKYRHLEN
;
A
#
# COMPACT_ATOMS: atom_id res chain seq x y z
N MET A 1 33.43 -16.52 70.52
CA MET A 1 33.12 -17.96 70.49
C MET A 1 32.43 -18.22 69.17
N PHE A 2 33.17 -18.59 68.11
CA PHE A 2 33.65 -19.94 67.78
C PHE A 2 32.45 -20.91 67.61
N GLN A 3 32.30 -21.76 66.58
CA GLN A 3 32.89 -22.02 65.26
C GLN A 3 32.19 -23.31 64.75
N HIS A 4 32.08 -23.50 63.42
CA HIS A 4 32.05 -24.79 62.67
C HIS A 4 30.97 -25.86 63.01
N SER A 5 30.46 -26.74 62.13
CA SER A 5 30.79 -27.31 60.79
C SER A 5 29.49 -28.06 60.33
N GLN A 6 29.24 -28.51 59.09
CA GLN A 6 30.08 -29.30 58.19
C GLN A 6 29.43 -29.41 56.79
N LEU A 7 30.30 -29.63 55.80
CA LEU A 7 30.10 -29.73 54.34
C LEU A 7 29.34 -30.99 53.90
N MET A 8 28.76 -30.97 52.68
CA MET A 8 28.99 -32.00 51.65
C MET A 8 28.69 -31.46 50.23
N GLN A 9 29.43 -31.98 49.25
CA GLN A 9 29.77 -31.38 47.96
C GLN A 9 29.19 -32.19 46.77
N SER A 10 28.61 -31.49 45.77
CA SER A 10 28.58 -31.77 44.31
C SER A 10 27.99 -33.11 43.75
N PRO A 11 27.64 -33.26 42.44
CA PRO A 11 27.92 -32.39 41.28
C PRO A 11 26.74 -32.06 40.32
N LEU A 12 27.01 -31.07 39.46
CA LEU A 12 26.23 -30.63 38.29
C LEU A 12 26.21 -31.66 37.15
N MET A 13 25.05 -31.84 36.49
CA MET A 13 24.87 -32.32 35.11
C MET A 13 23.58 -31.68 34.50
N PRO A 14 23.50 -31.51 33.16
CA PRO A 14 22.65 -30.49 32.52
C PRO A 14 21.23 -30.98 32.18
N PRO A 15 20.24 -30.09 32.02
CA PRO A 15 18.95 -30.48 31.48
C PRO A 15 19.02 -30.59 29.95
N GLN A 16 18.67 -31.79 29.46
CA GLN A 16 18.42 -32.11 28.08
C GLN A 16 17.12 -31.43 27.62
N ASN A 17 17.15 -30.81 26.45
CA ASN A 17 15.95 -30.47 25.68
C ASN A 17 15.82 -31.51 24.56
N PRO A 18 14.61 -32.06 24.34
CA PRO A 18 14.04 -31.83 23.01
C PRO A 18 12.51 -31.75 23.07
N TYR A 19 11.97 -30.54 22.98
CA TYR A 19 10.60 -30.37 22.50
C TYR A 19 10.63 -29.67 21.14
N SER A 20 10.09 -30.40 20.18
CA SER A 20 9.94 -30.16 18.76
C SER A 20 9.15 -28.88 18.51
N ALA A 21 9.79 -27.89 17.87
CA ALA A 21 9.07 -26.81 17.22
C ALA A 21 8.79 -27.23 15.77
N GLU A 22 7.52 -27.43 15.44
CA GLU A 22 7.04 -27.55 14.06
C GLU A 22 7.44 -26.30 13.27
N ASN A 23 8.50 -26.45 12.48
CA ASN A 23 9.02 -25.40 11.61
C ASN A 23 8.31 -25.49 10.26
N SER A 24 7.16 -24.84 10.15
CA SER A 24 6.52 -24.55 8.86
C SER A 24 7.37 -23.51 8.11
N MET A 25 8.36 -24.01 7.37
CA MET A 25 9.19 -23.20 6.48
C MET A 25 8.32 -22.53 5.41
N SER A 26 8.18 -21.20 5.49
CA SER A 26 7.60 -20.40 4.41
C SER A 26 8.46 -20.52 3.15
N PRO A 27 7.86 -20.70 1.95
CA PRO A 27 8.57 -20.91 0.68
C PRO A 27 9.53 -19.76 0.29
N LEU A 28 9.46 -18.62 0.99
CA LEU A 28 10.33 -17.46 0.80
C LEU A 28 11.76 -17.67 1.33
N ALA A 29 11.95 -18.53 2.35
CA ALA A 29 13.26 -18.77 2.95
C ALA A 29 14.19 -19.64 2.08
N ALA A 30 13.62 -20.51 1.23
CA ALA A 30 14.38 -21.39 0.34
C ALA A 30 15.05 -20.65 -0.84
N MET A 31 14.56 -19.46 -1.22
CA MET A 31 15.13 -18.67 -2.31
C MET A 31 16.40 -17.90 -1.92
N ALA A 32 16.65 -17.67 -0.62
CA ALA A 32 17.80 -16.88 -0.15
C ALA A 32 19.12 -17.68 -0.04
N ALA A 33 19.05 -19.03 -0.09
CA ALA A 33 20.20 -19.88 0.22
C ALA A 33 21.16 -20.16 -0.97
N ASN A 34 20.87 -19.68 -2.18
CA ASN A 34 21.62 -20.05 -3.39
C ASN A 34 22.61 -18.99 -3.91
N LEU A 35 23.07 -18.08 -3.04
CA LEU A 35 23.99 -17.00 -3.40
C LEU A 35 25.48 -17.36 -3.33
N ASN A 36 25.86 -18.63 -3.24
CA ASN A 36 27.28 -18.99 -3.15
C ASN A 36 27.66 -20.19 -4.03
N LYS A 37 27.97 -19.91 -5.30
CA LYS A 37 29.02 -20.56 -6.14
C LYS A 37 28.84 -20.21 -7.62
N ARG A 38 29.66 -19.29 -8.13
CA ARG A 38 30.37 -19.40 -9.42
C ARG A 38 31.11 -18.10 -9.74
N SER A 39 32.32 -18.00 -9.22
CA SER A 39 33.40 -17.24 -9.83
C SER A 39 34.01 -18.08 -10.96
N MET A 40 33.88 -17.65 -12.22
CA MET A 40 34.77 -18.09 -13.32
C MET A 40 34.97 -16.94 -14.31
N SER A 41 36.24 -16.76 -14.69
CA SER A 41 36.78 -15.70 -15.57
C SER A 41 36.30 -15.80 -17.03
N PRO A 42 36.35 -14.72 -17.82
CA PRO A 42 35.87 -14.69 -19.19
C PRO A 42 36.94 -15.24 -20.16
N HIS A 43 36.70 -16.42 -20.72
CA HIS A 43 37.46 -16.88 -21.88
C HIS A 43 36.53 -17.55 -22.91
N GLU A 44 36.52 -16.96 -24.11
CA GLU A 44 36.12 -17.48 -25.43
C GLU A 44 35.04 -18.60 -25.43
N MET A 45 33.78 -18.22 -25.23
CA MET A 45 32.64 -19.14 -25.25
C MET A 45 32.15 -19.34 -26.70
N THR A 46 32.21 -20.56 -27.22
CA THR A 46 31.83 -20.94 -28.59
C THR A 46 30.34 -20.62 -28.88
N GLN A 47 29.98 -20.35 -30.14
CA GLN A 47 28.59 -20.02 -30.53
C GLN A 47 27.56 -21.07 -30.09
N GLU A 48 27.89 -22.36 -30.14
CA GLU A 48 27.03 -23.42 -29.58
C GLU A 48 26.83 -23.32 -28.07
N GLN A 49 27.85 -22.98 -27.29
CA GLN A 49 27.74 -22.85 -25.84
C GLN A 49 26.90 -21.64 -25.43
N LYS A 50 26.94 -20.55 -26.22
CA LYS A 50 26.00 -19.42 -26.10
C LYS A 50 24.57 -19.86 -26.41
N LYS A 51 24.35 -20.63 -27.49
CA LYS A 51 23.02 -21.16 -27.85
C LYS A 51 22.48 -22.11 -26.78
N VAL A 52 23.29 -23.00 -26.23
CA VAL A 52 22.88 -23.94 -25.17
C VAL A 52 22.61 -23.19 -23.87
N ARG A 53 23.41 -22.20 -23.48
CA ARG A 53 23.14 -21.36 -22.29
C ARG A 53 21.86 -20.53 -22.44
N ILE A 54 21.60 -19.99 -23.64
CA ILE A 54 20.34 -19.29 -23.97
C ILE A 54 19.18 -20.29 -23.97
N GLN A 55 19.33 -21.46 -24.56
CA GLN A 55 18.28 -22.49 -24.58
C GLN A 55 17.99 -23.02 -23.17
N ASN A 56 19.00 -23.17 -22.32
CA ASN A 56 18.86 -23.62 -20.94
C ASN A 56 18.29 -22.52 -20.04
N SER A 57 18.65 -21.24 -20.23
CA SER A 57 18.01 -20.12 -19.54
C SER A 57 16.54 -19.98 -19.96
N MET A 58 16.23 -20.19 -21.24
CA MET A 58 14.85 -20.21 -21.75
C MET A 58 14.03 -21.39 -21.21
N ARG A 59 14.66 -22.52 -20.90
CA ARG A 59 14.03 -23.68 -20.23
C ARG A 59 13.85 -23.47 -18.73
N ILE A 60 14.82 -22.89 -18.03
CA ILE A 60 14.75 -22.56 -16.59
C ILE A 60 13.70 -21.47 -16.32
N LEU A 61 13.43 -20.62 -17.30
CA LEU A 61 12.32 -19.66 -17.24
C LEU A 61 10.93 -20.32 -17.30
N LYS A 62 10.82 -21.59 -17.72
CA LYS A 62 9.55 -22.28 -18.03
C LYS A 62 8.89 -22.97 -16.83
N ASP A 63 9.59 -23.16 -15.72
CA ASP A 63 9.13 -24.04 -14.62
C ASP A 63 8.69 -23.30 -13.34
N GLU A 64 8.69 -21.96 -13.35
CA GLU A 64 8.10 -21.19 -12.25
C GLU A 64 6.89 -20.42 -12.78
N PRO A 65 5.68 -20.71 -12.29
CA PRO A 65 4.48 -20.04 -12.76
C PRO A 65 4.63 -18.54 -12.53
N VAL A 66 4.36 -17.75 -13.58
CA VAL A 66 4.31 -16.29 -13.45
C VAL A 66 3.25 -15.98 -12.40
N PRO A 67 3.56 -15.16 -11.37
CA PRO A 67 2.58 -14.80 -10.36
C PRO A 67 1.31 -14.24 -11.01
N GLU A 68 0.15 -14.55 -10.42
CA GLU A 68 -1.14 -14.08 -10.91
C GLU A 68 -1.17 -12.55 -11.00
N GLY A 69 -1.78 -12.01 -12.05
CA GLY A 69 -1.79 -10.57 -12.33
C GLY A 69 -0.55 -10.04 -13.05
N TYR A 70 0.32 -10.92 -13.56
CA TYR A 70 1.43 -10.54 -14.44
C TYR A 70 1.41 -11.31 -15.75
N LEU A 71 1.80 -10.64 -16.83
CA LEU A 71 1.97 -11.23 -18.15
C LEU A 71 3.45 -11.30 -18.49
N ARG A 72 3.89 -12.41 -19.07
CA ARG A 72 5.27 -12.58 -19.56
C ARG A 72 5.25 -12.57 -21.08
N PHE A 73 6.13 -11.77 -21.67
CA PHE A 73 6.38 -11.75 -23.10
C PHE A 73 7.83 -12.13 -23.36
N ARG A 74 8.04 -13.00 -24.35
CA ARG A 74 9.38 -13.40 -24.78
C ARG A 74 10.01 -12.32 -25.64
N PHE A 75 11.33 -12.36 -25.81
CA PHE A 75 12.05 -11.40 -26.66
C PHE A 75 11.56 -11.38 -28.12
N ASN A 76 10.95 -12.46 -28.60
CA ASN A 76 10.43 -12.61 -29.96
C ASN A 76 8.91 -12.44 -30.04
N GLU A 77 8.28 -11.96 -28.97
CA GLU A 77 6.84 -11.80 -28.85
C GLU A 77 6.53 -10.31 -28.63
N ASP A 78 5.59 -9.77 -29.39
CA ASP A 78 5.18 -8.38 -29.25
C ASP A 78 4.18 -8.24 -28.11
N CYS A 79 4.55 -7.45 -27.11
CA CYS A 79 3.68 -7.17 -25.97
C CYS A 79 2.55 -6.18 -26.28
N HIS A 80 2.56 -5.51 -27.43
CA HIS A 80 1.59 -4.48 -27.86
C HIS A 80 1.44 -3.26 -26.92
N TYR A 81 2.25 -3.13 -25.88
CA TYR A 81 2.30 -1.95 -25.02
C TYR A 81 3.11 -0.82 -25.70
N GLN A 82 2.44 0.28 -26.03
CA GLN A 82 3.00 1.44 -26.76
C GLN A 82 4.26 2.06 -26.13
N HIS A 83 4.45 1.89 -24.82
CA HIS A 83 5.56 2.48 -24.06
C HIS A 83 6.42 1.43 -23.35
N CYS A 84 6.49 0.20 -23.86
CA CYS A 84 7.37 -0.82 -23.30
C CYS A 84 8.82 -0.63 -23.78
N GLY A 85 9.72 -0.27 -22.86
CA GLY A 85 11.16 -0.12 -23.15
C GLY A 85 11.92 -1.43 -23.39
N TYR A 86 11.28 -2.59 -23.20
CA TYR A 86 11.88 -3.92 -23.37
C TYR A 86 11.35 -4.67 -24.59
N ARG A 87 10.49 -4.04 -25.38
CA ARG A 87 9.87 -4.60 -26.58
C ARG A 87 10.95 -5.14 -27.52
N GLU A 88 10.81 -6.38 -27.93
CA GLU A 88 11.71 -7.08 -28.89
C GLU A 88 13.20 -7.18 -28.47
N HIS A 89 13.57 -6.69 -27.28
CA HIS A 89 14.95 -6.66 -26.81
C HIS A 89 15.26 -7.78 -25.82
N GLN A 90 14.28 -8.17 -24.99
CA GLN A 90 14.46 -9.20 -23.96
C GLN A 90 13.11 -9.75 -23.47
N THR A 91 13.14 -10.95 -22.88
CA THR A 91 11.99 -11.47 -22.14
C THR A 91 11.69 -10.54 -20.97
N HIS A 92 10.44 -10.13 -20.84
CA HIS A 92 10.01 -9.14 -19.85
C HIS A 92 8.60 -9.46 -19.33
N PHE A 93 8.22 -8.74 -18.28
CA PHE A 93 6.98 -8.92 -17.54
C PHE A 93 6.23 -7.61 -17.47
N HIS A 94 4.91 -7.67 -17.59
CA HIS A 94 4.00 -6.54 -17.40
C HIS A 94 3.06 -6.83 -16.25
N CYS A 95 2.79 -5.80 -15.44
CA CYS A 95 1.69 -5.86 -14.49
C CYS A 95 0.36 -5.74 -15.24
N GLN A 96 -0.54 -6.71 -15.04
CA GLN A 96 -1.87 -6.74 -15.65
C GLN A 96 -2.85 -5.79 -14.94
N ARG A 97 -2.47 -5.23 -13.80
CA ARG A 97 -3.34 -4.34 -13.02
C ARG A 97 -3.72 -3.11 -13.84
N GLN A 98 -5.01 -2.77 -13.79
CA GLN A 98 -5.58 -1.62 -14.50
C GLN A 98 -4.76 -0.36 -14.22
N ASP A 99 -4.45 0.36 -15.28
CA ASP A 99 -3.68 1.60 -15.28
C ASP A 99 -2.28 1.52 -14.66
N CYS A 100 -1.76 0.34 -14.27
CA CYS A 100 -0.41 0.24 -13.70
C CYS A 100 0.66 0.39 -14.78
N GLY A 101 0.53 -0.35 -15.89
CA GLY A 101 1.42 -0.27 -17.06
C GLY A 101 2.91 -0.32 -16.72
N TYR A 102 3.30 -1.03 -15.65
CA TYR A 102 4.69 -1.17 -15.24
C TYR A 102 5.27 -2.44 -15.85
N SER A 103 6.43 -2.29 -16.50
CA SER A 103 7.14 -3.37 -17.16
C SER A 103 8.55 -3.53 -16.59
N PHE A 104 9.04 -4.76 -16.46
CA PHE A 104 10.38 -5.05 -15.98
C PHE A 104 10.88 -6.39 -16.53
N CYS A 105 12.19 -6.57 -16.58
CA CYS A 105 12.81 -7.79 -17.11
C CYS A 105 13.34 -8.76 -16.03
N ASP A 106 13.37 -8.33 -14.78
CA ASP A 106 13.95 -9.09 -13.67
C ASP A 106 12.86 -9.69 -12.79
N LYS A 107 12.93 -11.01 -12.56
CA LYS A 107 11.99 -11.74 -11.69
C LYS A 107 11.99 -11.21 -10.25
N THR A 108 13.11 -10.71 -9.74
CA THR A 108 13.17 -10.21 -8.35
C THR A 108 12.22 -9.03 -8.10
N ARG A 109 11.80 -8.34 -9.16
CA ARG A 109 10.92 -7.16 -9.09
C ARG A 109 9.46 -7.50 -8.81
N PHE A 110 9.04 -8.76 -8.96
CA PHE A 110 7.66 -9.17 -8.65
C PHE A 110 7.28 -8.81 -7.22
N VAL A 111 8.08 -9.25 -6.24
CA VAL A 111 7.78 -9.07 -4.82
C VAL A 111 7.68 -7.59 -4.47
N GLN A 112 8.67 -6.79 -4.88
CA GLN A 112 8.68 -5.35 -4.61
C GLN A 112 7.51 -4.63 -5.28
N HIS A 113 7.12 -5.04 -6.48
CA HIS A 113 6.02 -4.43 -7.21
C HIS A 113 4.65 -4.81 -6.64
N THR A 114 4.43 -6.08 -6.32
CA THR A 114 3.20 -6.54 -5.65
C THR A 114 3.05 -5.86 -4.30
N ALA A 115 4.11 -5.81 -3.49
CA ALA A 115 4.09 -5.12 -2.19
C ALA A 115 3.79 -3.63 -2.33
N ARG A 116 4.22 -2.97 -3.42
CA ARG A 116 3.84 -1.58 -3.70
C ARG A 116 2.34 -1.44 -3.93
N HIS A 117 1.73 -2.35 -4.69
CA HIS A 117 0.28 -2.32 -4.92
C HIS A 117 -0.51 -2.56 -3.65
N GLU A 118 -0.16 -3.57 -2.87
CA GLU A 118 -0.79 -3.83 -1.58
C GLU A 118 -0.71 -2.62 -0.64
N ARG A 119 0.47 -1.97 -0.60
CA ARG A 119 0.66 -0.73 0.16
C ARG A 119 -0.24 0.38 -0.35
N LEU A 120 -0.32 0.61 -1.65
CA LEU A 120 -1.17 1.67 -2.23
C LEU A 120 -2.67 1.38 -1.96
N ASP A 121 -3.10 0.14 -2.06
CA ASP A 121 -4.49 -0.27 -1.79
C ASP A 121 -4.88 -0.03 -0.34
N THR A 122 -4.00 -0.40 0.58
CA THR A 122 -4.19 -0.15 2.02
C THR A 122 -4.26 1.35 2.32
N LEU A 123 -3.49 2.15 1.58
CA LEU A 123 -3.34 3.59 1.79
C LEU A 123 -4.53 4.37 1.20
N MET A 124 -5.04 3.96 0.05
CA MET A 124 -6.26 4.52 -0.56
C MET A 124 -7.52 4.00 0.13
N GLY A 125 -7.53 2.74 0.57
CA GLY A 125 -8.65 2.13 1.30
C GLY A 125 -9.95 2.09 0.50
N GLY A 126 -9.88 2.11 -0.84
CA GLY A 126 -11.05 2.18 -1.72
C GLY A 126 -11.72 3.56 -1.83
N ASP A 127 -11.35 4.52 -0.98
CA ASP A 127 -11.92 5.88 -0.99
C ASP A 127 -11.26 6.82 -2.00
N PHE A 128 -10.19 6.34 -2.65
CA PHE A 128 -9.38 7.10 -3.58
C PHE A 128 -9.09 6.32 -4.85
N GLN A 129 -8.98 7.05 -5.96
CA GLN A 129 -8.55 6.53 -7.25
C GLN A 129 -7.32 7.27 -7.75
N GLN A 130 -6.28 6.52 -8.14
CA GLN A 130 -5.06 7.06 -8.71
C GLN A 130 -5.16 7.14 -10.23
N TYR A 131 -4.76 8.27 -10.79
CA TYR A 131 -4.62 8.49 -12.22
C TYR A 131 -3.15 8.76 -12.54
N ARG A 132 -2.62 8.05 -13.53
CA ARG A 132 -1.26 8.28 -13.99
C ARG A 132 -1.20 9.53 -14.84
N ALA A 133 0.00 10.08 -14.97
CA ALA A 133 0.25 11.26 -15.80
C ALA A 133 -0.21 11.13 -17.25
N ASN A 134 -0.23 9.90 -17.78
CA ASN A 134 -0.62 9.60 -19.15
C ASN A 134 -2.09 9.15 -19.27
N VAL A 135 -2.82 9.11 -18.15
CA VAL A 135 -4.22 8.68 -18.11
C VAL A 135 -5.06 9.86 -17.66
N SER A 136 -5.95 10.31 -18.55
CA SER A 136 -6.91 11.38 -18.23
C SER A 136 -7.92 10.90 -17.20
N CYS A 137 -8.13 11.68 -16.13
CA CYS A 137 -9.13 11.35 -15.11
C CYS A 137 -10.57 11.71 -15.50
N GLY A 138 -10.77 12.36 -16.65
CA GLY A 138 -12.09 12.66 -17.21
C GLY A 138 -12.89 13.74 -16.48
N ARG A 139 -12.40 14.28 -15.35
CA ARG A 139 -13.04 15.42 -14.67
C ARG A 139 -12.65 16.74 -15.34
N ALA A 140 -13.62 17.46 -15.88
CA ALA A 140 -13.41 18.75 -16.55
C ALA A 140 -12.65 19.78 -15.67
N GLU A 141 -12.99 19.82 -14.37
CA GLU A 141 -12.40 20.75 -13.40
C GLU A 141 -11.11 20.23 -12.75
N CYS A 142 -10.58 19.07 -13.17
CA CYS A 142 -9.33 18.59 -12.59
C CYS A 142 -8.15 19.41 -13.11
N THR A 143 -7.51 20.20 -12.23
CA THR A 143 -6.33 21.01 -12.56
C THR A 143 -5.20 20.19 -13.17
N TYR A 144 -5.14 18.88 -12.91
CA TYR A 144 -4.13 17.96 -13.43
C TYR A 144 -4.53 17.26 -14.74
N THR A 145 -5.79 17.37 -15.20
CA THR A 145 -6.21 16.81 -16.51
C THR A 145 -5.88 17.74 -17.67
N SER A 146 -5.86 19.07 -17.45
CA SER A 146 -5.70 20.06 -18.51
C SER A 146 -4.27 20.22 -19.04
N SER A 147 -3.28 19.56 -18.44
CA SER A 147 -1.88 19.59 -18.90
C SER A 147 -1.51 18.44 -19.85
N LEU A 148 -2.48 17.89 -20.60
CA LEU A 148 -2.21 16.93 -21.69
C LEU A 148 -1.50 17.57 -22.91
N GLY A 149 -1.21 18.87 -22.89
CA GLY A 149 -0.44 19.58 -23.93
C GLY A 149 0.64 20.55 -23.42
N ALA A 150 0.73 20.80 -22.11
CA ALA A 150 1.73 21.70 -21.53
C ALA A 150 2.80 20.89 -20.80
N THR A 151 4.04 21.06 -21.24
CA THR A 151 5.27 20.29 -20.95
C THR A 151 5.69 20.15 -19.47
N GLN A 152 4.89 20.58 -18.50
CA GLN A 152 5.37 20.79 -17.12
C GLN A 152 4.72 19.95 -16.03
N ASN A 153 3.53 19.36 -16.22
CA ASN A 153 2.88 18.58 -15.14
C ASN A 153 2.48 17.17 -15.58
N LYS A 154 3.50 16.30 -15.70
CA LYS A 154 3.38 14.86 -15.92
C LYS A 154 3.38 14.08 -14.59
N ALA A 155 2.67 14.57 -13.57
CA ALA A 155 2.60 13.89 -12.28
C ALA A 155 1.33 13.03 -12.19
N SER A 156 1.46 11.84 -11.58
CA SER A 156 0.29 11.05 -11.21
C SER A 156 -0.43 11.74 -10.05
N HIS A 157 -1.76 11.66 -10.01
CA HIS A 157 -2.58 12.30 -8.99
C HIS A 157 -3.66 11.34 -8.46
N PHE A 158 -4.28 11.69 -7.34
CA PHE A 158 -5.25 10.91 -6.59
C PHE A 158 -6.52 11.74 -6.41
N HIS A 159 -7.66 11.13 -6.71
CA HIS A 159 -8.99 11.71 -6.48
C HIS A 159 -9.66 11.02 -5.32
N CYS A 160 -10.27 11.78 -4.42
CA CYS A 160 -11.22 11.22 -3.48
C CYS A 160 -12.52 10.86 -4.23
N LEU A 161 -13.12 9.74 -3.85
CA LEU A 161 -14.42 9.27 -4.36
C LEU A 161 -15.60 9.77 -3.51
N LYS A 162 -15.34 10.26 -2.29
CA LYS A 162 -16.36 10.81 -1.39
C LYS A 162 -16.56 12.33 -1.53
N CYS A 163 -15.58 13.04 -2.08
CA CYS A 163 -15.65 14.50 -2.29
C CYS A 163 -14.80 14.95 -3.48
N GLU A 164 -14.79 16.25 -3.76
CA GLU A 164 -14.06 16.84 -4.89
C GLU A 164 -12.56 17.01 -4.65
N PHE A 165 -12.03 16.51 -3.54
CA PHE A 165 -10.61 16.64 -3.20
C PHE A 165 -9.71 15.88 -4.18
N VAL A 166 -8.63 16.54 -4.60
CA VAL A 166 -7.58 16.00 -5.48
C VAL A 166 -6.20 16.32 -4.90
N CYS A 167 -5.27 15.37 -4.95
CA CYS A 167 -3.90 15.58 -4.52
C CYS A 167 -2.90 14.77 -5.35
N THR A 168 -1.62 15.14 -5.31
CA THR A 168 -0.52 14.38 -5.96
C THR A 168 0.29 13.54 -4.97
N ASP A 169 0.13 13.80 -3.67
CA ASP A 169 0.93 13.19 -2.61
C ASP A 169 0.19 12.09 -1.86
N THR A 170 0.81 10.93 -1.71
CA THR A 170 0.27 9.81 -0.93
C THR A 170 0.09 10.16 0.55
N ASN A 171 0.95 11.02 1.13
CA ASN A 171 0.79 11.47 2.51
C ASN A 171 -0.52 12.26 2.74
N LYS A 172 -0.95 13.03 1.73
CA LYS A 172 -2.21 13.79 1.80
C LYS A 172 -3.43 12.86 1.72
N VAL A 173 -3.33 11.74 0.98
CA VAL A 173 -4.39 10.72 0.89
C VAL A 173 -4.76 10.17 2.27
N VAL A 174 -3.77 9.76 3.08
CA VAL A 174 -4.04 9.21 4.42
C VAL A 174 -4.66 10.26 5.33
N ALA A 175 -4.11 11.46 5.35
CA ALA A 175 -4.61 12.55 6.21
C ALA A 175 -6.06 12.90 5.85
N HIS A 176 -6.37 12.99 4.57
CA HIS A 176 -7.72 13.27 4.08
C HIS A 176 -8.69 12.12 4.37
N ARG A 177 -8.27 10.85 4.21
CA ARG A 177 -9.10 9.70 4.59
C ARG A 177 -9.44 9.72 6.08
N ARG A 178 -8.46 10.01 6.95
CA ARG A 178 -8.70 10.17 8.40
C ARG A 178 -9.68 11.29 8.70
N GLN A 179 -9.68 12.38 7.92
CA GLN A 179 -10.68 13.44 8.04
C GLN A 179 -12.08 12.91 7.73
N HIS A 180 -12.26 12.16 6.65
CA HIS A 180 -13.54 11.50 6.36
C HIS A 180 -13.96 10.55 7.48
N GLN A 181 -13.07 9.66 7.93
CA GLN A 181 -13.36 8.74 9.05
C GLN A 181 -13.81 9.49 10.31
N LYS A 182 -13.20 10.64 10.61
CA LYS A 182 -13.61 11.49 11.74
C LYS A 182 -15.02 12.07 11.53
N LEU A 183 -15.32 12.58 10.34
CA LEU A 183 -16.65 13.11 10.01
C LEU A 183 -17.71 12.01 10.06
N ASP A 184 -17.42 10.85 9.48
CA ASP A 184 -18.29 9.66 9.49
C ASP A 184 -18.56 9.21 10.93
N SER A 185 -17.54 9.22 11.80
CA SER A 185 -17.69 8.88 13.22
C SER A 185 -18.56 9.88 13.99
N ILE A 186 -18.44 11.19 13.70
CA ILE A 186 -19.28 12.23 14.29
C ILE A 186 -20.75 12.04 13.85
N GLN A 187 -20.97 11.79 12.56
CA GLN A 187 -22.29 11.53 12.00
C GLN A 187 -22.92 10.26 12.59
N ALA A 188 -22.15 9.18 12.70
CA ALA A 188 -22.59 7.93 13.32
C ALA A 188 -22.91 8.09 14.82
N ALA A 189 -22.26 9.04 15.51
CA ALA A 189 -22.60 9.39 16.88
C ALA A 189 -23.92 10.20 16.99
N GLY A 190 -24.56 10.52 15.86
CA GLY A 190 -25.80 11.30 15.81
C GLY A 190 -25.56 12.81 15.84
N PHE A 191 -24.42 13.29 15.35
CA PHE A 191 -24.11 14.72 15.31
C PHE A 191 -23.65 15.17 13.93
N GLU A 192 -23.88 16.45 13.61
CA GLU A 192 -23.36 17.09 12.40
C GLU A 192 -22.36 18.19 12.78
N LYS A 193 -21.21 18.24 12.11
CA LYS A 193 -20.15 19.20 12.38
C LYS A 193 -20.25 20.42 11.45
N PHE A 194 -20.15 21.61 12.02
CA PHE A 194 -20.05 22.88 11.28
C PHE A 194 -18.74 23.58 11.63
N THR A 195 -17.94 23.94 10.61
CA THR A 195 -16.79 24.84 10.78
C THR A 195 -17.23 26.31 10.81
N PRO A 196 -16.39 27.26 11.28
CA PRO A 196 -16.71 28.68 11.27
C PRO A 196 -17.00 29.21 9.85
N SER A 197 -16.40 28.57 8.83
CA SER A 197 -16.58 28.91 7.42
C SER A 197 -17.85 28.31 6.81
N GLN A 198 -18.48 27.34 7.47
CA GLN A 198 -19.72 26.71 7.00
C GLN A 198 -20.92 27.44 7.60
N HIS A 199 -21.94 27.67 6.76
CA HIS A 199 -23.20 28.23 7.24
C HIS A 199 -23.95 27.17 8.07
N CYS A 200 -24.19 27.44 9.34
CA CYS A 200 -25.04 26.58 10.15
C CYS A 200 -26.51 26.78 9.77
N ARG A 201 -27.22 25.68 9.50
CA ARG A 201 -28.62 25.69 9.06
C ARG A 201 -29.61 25.72 10.23
N VAL A 202 -29.13 25.56 11.46
CA VAL A 202 -29.97 25.58 12.66
C VAL A 202 -30.36 27.01 13.00
N ILE A 203 -31.67 27.25 13.07
CA ILE A 203 -32.26 28.57 13.37
C ILE A 203 -31.79 29.04 14.75
N ASN A 204 -31.32 30.29 14.84
CA ASN A 204 -30.80 30.91 16.06
C ASN A 204 -29.57 30.21 16.70
N CYS A 205 -28.74 29.52 15.90
CA CYS A 205 -27.48 28.99 16.41
C CYS A 205 -26.50 30.11 16.80
N GLN A 206 -26.23 30.23 18.10
CA GLN A 206 -25.36 31.27 18.67
C GLN A 206 -23.88 31.14 18.26
N HIS A 207 -23.48 29.96 17.77
CA HIS A 207 -22.11 29.62 17.40
C HIS A 207 -21.84 29.68 15.89
N SER A 208 -22.89 29.92 15.09
CA SER A 208 -22.78 30.08 13.63
C SER A 208 -21.81 31.21 13.29
N GLY A 209 -20.88 30.95 12.37
CA GLY A 209 -19.86 31.92 11.91
C GLY A 209 -18.78 32.30 12.94
N LYS A 210 -18.85 31.81 14.19
CA LYS A 210 -17.89 32.16 15.26
C LYS A 210 -16.87 31.07 15.53
N GLN A 211 -17.34 29.82 15.68
CA GLN A 211 -16.50 28.70 16.09
C GLN A 211 -17.00 27.37 15.53
N THR A 212 -16.12 26.37 15.52
CA THR A 212 -16.52 25.00 15.17
C THR A 212 -17.48 24.49 16.24
N HIS A 213 -18.62 23.98 15.82
CA HIS A 213 -19.63 23.41 16.70
C HIS A 213 -20.27 22.19 16.05
N TYR A 214 -21.00 21.41 16.86
CA TYR A 214 -21.62 20.16 16.48
C TYR A 214 -23.08 20.17 16.94
N HIS A 215 -24.01 19.81 16.06
CA HIS A 215 -25.43 19.74 16.40
C HIS A 215 -25.87 18.28 16.53
N CYS A 216 -26.61 17.96 17.60
CA CYS A 216 -27.26 16.65 17.72
C CYS A 216 -28.39 16.55 16.69
N LEU A 217 -28.41 15.46 15.92
CA LEU A 217 -29.43 15.22 14.89
C LEU A 217 -30.83 14.95 15.49
N GLN A 218 -30.92 14.57 16.77
CA GLN A 218 -32.19 14.27 17.45
C GLN A 218 -32.87 15.52 18.02
N CYS A 219 -32.13 16.38 18.72
CA CYS A 219 -32.70 17.54 19.42
C CYS A 219 -32.12 18.90 19.00
N GLN A 220 -31.25 18.92 17.99
CA GLN A 220 -30.57 20.12 17.47
C GLN A 220 -29.70 20.89 18.48
N TYR A 221 -29.48 20.31 19.67
CA TYR A 221 -28.62 20.91 20.69
C TYR A 221 -27.18 21.04 20.19
N ALA A 222 -26.59 22.21 20.40
CA ALA A 222 -25.23 22.53 19.98
C ALA A 222 -24.21 22.20 21.07
N VAL A 223 -23.14 21.51 20.70
CA VAL A 223 -21.97 21.26 21.53
C VAL A 223 -20.71 21.76 20.82
N LEU A 224 -19.67 22.09 21.58
CA LEU A 224 -18.44 22.71 21.05
C LEU A 224 -17.28 21.73 20.90
N GLY A 225 -17.36 20.56 21.53
CA GLY A 225 -16.28 19.57 21.51
C GLY A 225 -16.75 18.13 21.60
N LEU A 226 -15.86 17.21 21.21
CA LEU A 226 -16.11 15.77 21.22
C LEU A 226 -16.47 15.23 22.62
N ALA A 227 -15.83 15.73 23.67
CA ALA A 227 -16.17 15.34 25.05
C ALA A 227 -17.63 15.67 25.42
N GLN A 228 -18.12 16.83 24.96
CA GLN A 228 -19.50 17.25 25.20
C GLN A 228 -20.51 16.43 24.38
N MET A 229 -20.12 15.96 23.19
CA MET A 229 -20.96 15.06 22.38
C MET A 229 -21.23 13.75 23.12
N SER A 230 -20.17 13.12 23.65
CA SER A 230 -20.30 11.87 24.42
C SER A 230 -21.19 12.06 25.65
N ALA A 231 -20.99 13.14 26.41
CA ALA A 231 -21.80 13.46 27.58
C ALA A 231 -23.28 13.70 27.20
N HIS A 232 -23.54 14.41 26.09
CA HIS A 232 -24.89 14.67 25.61
C HIS A 232 -25.63 13.39 25.20
N LYS A 233 -24.92 12.40 24.65
CA LYS A 233 -25.51 11.12 24.25
C LYS A 233 -26.24 10.43 25.42
N TYR A 234 -25.70 10.49 26.63
CA TYR A 234 -26.34 9.88 27.82
C TYR A 234 -27.70 10.49 28.17
N ARG A 235 -27.92 11.78 27.90
CA ARG A 235 -29.22 12.43 28.15
C ARG A 235 -30.35 11.91 27.27
N HIS A 236 -30.03 11.27 26.14
CA HIS A 236 -31.00 10.59 25.27
C HIS A 236 -31.23 9.14 25.68
N LEU A 237 -30.43 8.58 26.58
CA LEU A 237 -30.65 7.23 27.12
C LEU A 237 -31.51 7.26 28.39
N GLU A 238 -31.56 8.39 29.08
CA GLU A 238 -32.30 8.58 30.34
C GLU A 238 -33.75 9.07 30.15
N ASN A 239 -34.20 9.33 28.92
CA ASN A 239 -35.57 9.70 28.56
C ASN A 239 -36.13 8.72 27.53
#